data_AF-A0A3D5JIY7-F1
#
_entry.id   AF-A0A3D5JIY7-F1
#
_cell.length_a   1.000
_cell.length_b   1.000
_cell.length_c   1.000
_cell.angle_alpha   90.00
_cell.angle_beta   90.00
_cell.angle_gamma   90.00
#
_symmetry.space_group_name_H-M   'P 1'
#
loop_
_entity.id
_entity.type
_entity.pdbx_description
1 polymer ?
#
loop_
_entity_poly.entity_id
_entity_poly.type
_entity_poly.pdbx_seq_one_letter_code
_entity_poly.pdbx_strand_id
1 'polypeptide(L)'
;MRITSTGLLYDEPERSTPGYLLIRPSEGDSSFLLDPDGEVAHSWTGRIGMTNWAYLLPNGNLFVNERCANRKGVALTVSGRMAEYDKAGSLIWAHEDPYQHHDAKRLANGAIYAAFTELDD
;
A
#
# COMPACT_ATOMS: atom_id res chain seq x y z
N MET A 1 -8.83 -20.85 -13.34
CA MET A 1 -8.60 -21.77 -12.21
C MET A 1 -8.23 -20.92 -11.00
N ARG A 2 -9.03 -20.93 -9.92
CA ARG A 2 -8.69 -20.24 -8.67
C ARG A 2 -7.90 -21.22 -7.81
N ILE A 3 -6.64 -20.91 -7.51
CA ILE A 3 -5.81 -21.72 -6.63
C ILE A 3 -6.17 -21.30 -5.20
N THR A 4 -6.68 -22.23 -4.39
CA THR A 4 -7.16 -21.96 -3.02
C THR A 4 -6.37 -22.70 -1.94
N SER A 5 -5.40 -23.53 -2.35
CA SER A 5 -4.65 -24.44 -1.48
C SER A 5 -3.15 -24.13 -1.48
N THR A 6 -2.79 -22.85 -1.57
CA THR A 6 -1.41 -22.36 -1.50
C THR A 6 -1.30 -21.20 -0.53
N GLY A 7 -0.20 -21.09 0.21
CA GLY A 7 0.04 -20.05 1.22
C GLY A 7 -0.12 -20.55 2.65
N LEU A 8 -0.30 -19.64 3.60
CA LEU A 8 -0.61 -19.96 5.00
C LEU A 8 -2.11 -20.22 5.11
N LEU A 9 -2.49 -21.47 5.42
CA LEU A 9 -3.88 -21.93 5.49
C LEU A 9 -4.24 -22.48 6.88
N TYR A 10 -3.36 -22.28 7.86
CA TYR A 10 -3.49 -22.80 9.20
C TYR A 10 -3.24 -21.67 10.19
N ASP A 11 -4.18 -21.48 11.10
CA ASP A 11 -4.08 -20.59 12.24
C ASP A 11 -4.21 -21.41 13.52
N GLU A 12 -3.41 -21.07 14.53
CA GLU A 12 -3.51 -21.62 15.89
C GLU A 12 -3.57 -20.42 16.84
N PRO A 13 -4.78 -19.91 17.18
CA PRO A 13 -4.96 -18.60 17.83
C PRO A 13 -4.13 -18.39 19.11
N GLU A 14 -3.87 -19.47 19.86
CA GLU A 14 -3.09 -19.43 21.09
C GLU A 14 -1.58 -19.25 20.85
N ARG A 15 -1.11 -19.46 19.62
CA ARG A 15 0.31 -19.40 19.21
C ARG A 15 0.57 -18.39 18.10
N SER A 16 -0.44 -18.03 17.33
CA SER A 16 -0.37 -17.00 16.30
C SER A 16 -0.30 -15.60 16.92
N THR A 17 0.33 -14.67 16.20
CA THR A 17 0.26 -13.25 16.59
C THR A 17 -1.16 -12.74 16.34
N PRO A 18 -1.87 -12.23 17.35
CA PRO A 18 -3.22 -11.74 17.16
C PRO A 18 -3.23 -10.48 16.30
N GLY A 19 -4.26 -10.31 15.49
CA GLY A 19 -4.49 -9.11 14.71
C GLY A 19 -5.03 -9.39 13.32
N TYR A 20 -4.88 -8.40 12.46
CA TYR A 20 -5.33 -8.46 11.08
C TYR A 20 -4.14 -8.47 10.12
N LEU A 21 -4.34 -9.08 8.95
CA LEU A 21 -3.38 -9.04 7.86
C LEU A 21 -3.76 -7.94 6.86
N LEU A 22 -2.89 -6.94 6.68
CA LEU A 22 -3.06 -5.96 5.61
C LEU A 22 -2.48 -6.51 4.31
N ILE A 23 -3.26 -6.53 3.25
CA ILE A 23 -2.83 -6.93 1.91
C ILE A 23 -3.17 -5.84 0.90
N ARG A 24 -2.18 -5.46 0.09
CA ARG A 24 -2.38 -4.64 -1.11
C ARG A 24 -1.97 -5.46 -2.33
N PRO A 25 -2.92 -5.99 -3.12
CA PRO A 25 -2.60 -6.70 -4.35
C PRO A 25 -1.81 -5.84 -5.35
N SER A 26 -1.01 -6.52 -6.17
CA SER A 26 -0.33 -5.88 -7.31
C SER A 26 -1.38 -5.58 -8.35
N GLU A 27 -1.38 -4.32 -8.81
CA GLU A 27 -2.41 -3.83 -9.73
C GLU A 27 -3.79 -3.71 -9.06
N GLY A 28 -4.58 -2.74 -9.49
CA GLY A 28 -5.86 -2.39 -8.86
C GLY A 28 -5.75 -1.29 -7.80
N ASP A 29 -6.88 -0.94 -7.18
CA ASP A 29 -7.08 0.27 -6.37
C ASP A 29 -7.37 0.00 -4.89
N SER A 30 -7.48 -1.27 -4.49
CA SER A 30 -8.01 -1.66 -3.19
C SER A 30 -6.98 -2.26 -2.24
N SER A 31 -7.04 -1.86 -0.97
CA SER A 31 -6.29 -2.46 0.15
C SER A 31 -7.26 -3.17 1.08
N PHE A 32 -6.87 -4.33 1.60
CA PHE A 32 -7.74 -5.18 2.41
C PHE A 32 -7.12 -5.47 3.75
N LEU A 33 -7.92 -5.36 4.80
CA LEU A 33 -7.60 -5.86 6.12
C LEU A 33 -8.35 -7.19 6.30
N LEU A 34 -7.62 -8.29 6.38
CA LEU A 34 -8.19 -9.62 6.59
C LEU A 34 -8.15 -9.98 8.06
N ASP A 35 -9.24 -10.53 8.58
CA ASP A 35 -9.27 -11.15 9.90
C ASP A 35 -8.54 -12.51 9.91
N PRO A 36 -8.35 -13.14 11.09
CA PRO A 36 -7.70 -14.45 11.18
C PRO A 36 -8.41 -15.58 10.43
N ASP A 37 -9.71 -15.46 10.19
CA ASP A 37 -10.49 -16.42 9.39
C ASP A 37 -10.29 -16.21 7.88
N GLY A 38 -9.58 -15.13 7.48
CA GLY A 38 -9.30 -14.78 6.10
C GLY A 38 -10.40 -13.95 5.43
N GLU A 39 -11.38 -13.49 6.19
CA GLU A 39 -12.49 -12.67 5.70
C GLU A 39 -12.10 -11.18 5.68
N VAL A 40 -12.72 -10.42 4.77
CA VAL A 40 -12.44 -8.98 4.64
C VAL A 40 -13.14 -8.22 5.76
N ALA A 41 -12.37 -7.83 6.77
CA ALA A 41 -12.87 -7.03 7.89
C ALA A 41 -12.97 -5.54 7.56
N HIS A 42 -12.08 -5.03 6.70
CA HIS A 42 -12.12 -3.65 6.22
C HIS A 42 -11.44 -3.52 4.86
N SER A 43 -11.81 -2.50 4.10
CA SER A 43 -11.14 -2.15 2.85
C SER A 43 -11.05 -0.65 2.62
N TRP A 44 -10.02 -0.26 1.87
CA TRP A 44 -9.87 1.09 1.33
C TRP A 44 -9.81 1.01 -0.19
N THR A 45 -10.46 1.96 -0.85
CA THR A 45 -10.33 2.17 -2.30
C THR A 45 -9.61 3.48 -2.54
N GLY A 46 -8.45 3.40 -3.19
CA GLY A 46 -7.62 4.54 -3.59
C GLY A 46 -7.50 4.64 -5.09
N ARG A 47 -6.30 4.98 -5.56
CA ARG A 47 -5.93 4.95 -6.98
C ARG A 47 -5.22 3.64 -7.33
N ILE A 48 -5.13 3.36 -8.63
CA ILE A 48 -4.40 2.20 -9.15
C ILE A 48 -2.95 2.25 -8.65
N GLY A 49 -2.50 1.19 -7.99
CA GLY A 49 -1.12 0.98 -7.53
C GLY A 49 -0.47 -0.19 -8.25
N MET A 50 0.86 -0.29 -8.22
CA MET A 50 1.60 -1.45 -8.76
C MET A 50 2.50 -2.13 -7.73
N THR A 51 2.90 -1.43 -6.67
CA THR A 51 4.07 -1.80 -5.86
C THR A 51 3.72 -2.48 -4.54
N ASN A 52 2.47 -2.91 -4.35
CA ASN A 52 1.95 -3.55 -3.13
C ASN A 52 2.24 -2.78 -1.84
N TRP A 53 2.57 -1.50 -1.93
CA TRP A 53 3.14 -0.78 -0.81
C TRP A 53 2.05 -0.05 -0.04
N ALA A 54 1.70 -0.62 1.10
CA ALA A 54 0.79 0.00 2.05
C ALA A 54 1.08 -0.46 3.48
N TYR A 55 0.81 0.40 4.47
CA TYR A 55 0.81 0.03 5.88
C TYR A 55 -0.12 0.94 6.70
N LEU A 56 -0.50 0.48 7.89
CA LEU A 56 -1.29 1.27 8.83
C LEU A 56 -0.41 2.20 9.65
N LEU A 57 -0.86 3.44 9.79
CA LEU A 57 -0.31 4.40 10.74
C LEU A 57 -0.84 4.12 12.15
N PRO A 58 -0.18 4.61 13.23
CA PRO A 58 -0.64 4.38 14.61
C PRO A 58 -2.07 4.85 14.92
N ASN A 59 -2.60 5.80 14.15
CA ASN A 59 -3.99 6.28 14.27
C ASN A 59 -5.02 5.38 13.54
N GLY A 60 -4.55 4.33 12.85
CA GLY A 60 -5.37 3.43 12.04
C GLY A 60 -5.68 3.92 10.63
N ASN A 61 -5.04 5.00 10.19
CA ASN A 61 -5.11 5.45 8.79
C ASN A 61 -4.25 4.54 7.91
N LEU A 62 -4.62 4.43 6.63
CA LEU A 62 -3.86 3.73 5.63
C LEU A 62 -2.88 4.69 4.95
N PHE A 63 -1.59 4.36 4.93
CA PHE A 63 -0.62 5.00 4.05
C PHE A 63 -0.28 4.05 2.89
N VAL A 64 -0.34 4.55 1.65
CA VAL A 64 -0.24 3.73 0.44
C VAL A 64 0.50 4.47 -0.68
N ASN A 65 1.23 3.72 -1.51
CA ASN A 65 1.78 4.23 -2.76
C ASN A 65 0.90 3.86 -3.96
N GLU A 66 0.70 4.84 -4.83
CA GLU A 66 -0.24 4.82 -5.94
C GLU A 66 0.45 5.31 -7.22
N ARG A 67 -0.18 5.07 -8.37
CA ARG A 67 0.31 5.61 -9.64
C ARG A 67 -0.10 7.07 -9.85
N CYS A 68 0.84 7.90 -10.29
CA CYS A 68 0.52 9.16 -10.96
C CYS A 68 0.41 8.97 -12.48
N ALA A 69 -0.16 9.95 -13.19
CA ALA A 69 -0.41 9.87 -14.63
C ALA A 69 0.89 9.85 -15.45
N ASN A 70 1.90 10.62 -15.04
CA ASN A 70 3.13 10.86 -15.79
C ASN A 70 4.36 10.28 -15.09
N ARG A 71 4.25 9.06 -14.56
CA ARG A 71 5.33 8.40 -13.81
C ARG A 71 6.64 8.30 -14.61
N LYS A 72 7.77 8.59 -13.97
CA LYS A 72 9.12 8.61 -14.53
C LYS A 72 10.06 7.74 -13.70
N GLY A 73 11.09 7.17 -14.34
CA GLY A 73 12.04 6.27 -13.71
C GLY A 73 11.94 4.84 -14.23
N VAL A 74 12.39 3.86 -13.44
CA VAL A 74 12.54 2.47 -13.88
C VAL A 74 11.22 1.71 -13.79
N ALA A 75 10.78 1.12 -14.91
CA ALA A 75 9.57 0.32 -14.99
C ALA A 75 9.53 -0.75 -13.87
N LEU A 76 8.37 -0.89 -13.20
CA LEU A 76 8.09 -1.73 -12.01
C LEU A 76 8.43 -1.14 -10.63
N THR A 77 9.29 -0.13 -10.55
CA THR A 77 9.71 0.44 -9.25
C THR A 77 9.12 1.81 -8.95
N VAL A 78 8.40 2.40 -9.91
CA VAL A 78 7.81 3.73 -9.79
C VAL A 78 6.34 3.62 -9.42
N SER A 79 5.93 4.32 -8.36
CA SER A 79 4.51 4.58 -8.08
C SER A 79 4.19 5.99 -8.59
N GLY A 80 4.78 7.01 -7.98
CA GLY A 80 4.66 8.40 -8.37
C GLY A 80 3.69 9.21 -7.51
N ARG A 81 3.03 8.57 -6.53
CA ARG A 81 2.12 9.20 -5.58
C ARG A 81 2.14 8.44 -4.26
N MET A 82 2.20 9.19 -3.17
CA MET A 82 1.98 8.70 -1.80
C MET A 82 0.67 9.29 -1.29
N ALA A 83 -0.15 8.50 -0.60
CA ALA A 83 -1.43 8.95 -0.08
C ALA A 83 -1.69 8.39 1.33
N GLU A 84 -2.39 9.19 2.14
CA GLU A 84 -2.93 8.80 3.43
C GLU A 84 -4.46 8.86 3.38
N TYR A 85 -5.12 7.76 3.73
CA TYR A 85 -6.56 7.65 3.83
C TYR A 85 -6.97 7.38 5.27
N ASP A 86 -8.03 8.04 5.74
CA ASP A 86 -8.62 7.70 7.04
C ASP A 86 -9.34 6.36 7.02
N LYS A 87 -9.86 5.93 8.17
CA LYS A 87 -10.63 4.69 8.31
C LYS A 87 -11.88 4.64 7.43
N ALA A 88 -12.50 5.77 7.11
CA ALA A 88 -13.67 5.85 6.25
C ALA A 88 -13.31 5.85 4.75
N GLY A 89 -12.03 5.91 4.41
CA GLY A 89 -11.55 6.00 3.03
C GLY A 89 -11.43 7.44 2.51
N SER A 90 -11.55 8.46 3.36
CA SER A 90 -11.35 9.85 2.96
C SER A 90 -9.86 10.15 2.82
N LEU A 91 -9.48 10.86 1.76
CA LEU A 91 -8.09 11.31 1.57
C LEU A 91 -7.74 12.39 2.60
N ILE A 92 -6.71 12.13 3.40
CA ILE A 92 -6.19 13.07 4.41
C ILE A 92 -4.98 13.83 3.90
N TRP A 93 -4.11 13.16 3.17
CA TRP A 93 -2.88 13.76 2.65
C TRP A 93 -2.46 13.04 1.37
N ALA A 94 -1.81 13.77 0.47
CA ALA A 94 -1.14 13.19 -0.68
C ALA A 94 0.06 14.02 -1.11
N HIS A 95 1.02 13.34 -1.72
CA HIS A 95 2.13 13.95 -2.43
C HIS A 95 2.31 13.24 -3.77
N GLU A 96 2.42 14.03 -4.84
CA GLU A 96 2.70 13.52 -6.18
C GLU A 96 4.12 13.93 -6.57
N ASP A 97 4.91 12.94 -7.00
CA ASP A 97 6.24 13.13 -7.55
C ASP A 97 6.43 12.06 -8.62
N PRO A 98 6.45 12.42 -9.92
CA PRO A 98 6.66 11.48 -11.01
C PRO A 98 7.83 10.53 -10.82
N TYR A 99 8.89 10.94 -10.12
CA TYR A 99 10.11 10.16 -9.93
C TYR A 99 10.13 9.32 -8.65
N GLN A 100 9.04 9.29 -7.87
CA GLN A 100 9.02 8.54 -6.62
C GLN A 100 9.21 7.03 -6.83
N HIS A 101 10.28 6.50 -6.23
CA HIS A 101 10.49 5.06 -6.04
C HIS A 101 9.52 4.53 -4.99
N HIS A 102 9.03 3.31 -5.17
CA HIS A 102 7.95 2.70 -4.40
C HIS A 102 8.15 2.50 -2.90
N ASP A 103 9.30 2.89 -2.34
CA ASP A 103 9.55 2.83 -0.90
C ASP A 103 9.36 4.22 -0.31
N ALA A 104 8.46 4.32 0.66
CA ALA A 104 8.16 5.57 1.33
C ALA A 104 7.77 5.35 2.79
N LYS A 105 8.14 6.31 3.63
CA LYS A 105 7.75 6.38 5.03
C LYS A 105 7.05 7.70 5.32
N ARG A 106 5.85 7.63 5.89
CA ARG A 106 5.08 8.76 6.37
C ARG A 106 5.71 9.31 7.65
N LEU A 107 5.79 10.63 7.74
CA LEU A 107 6.23 11.40 8.90
C LEU A 107 5.05 12.22 9.44
N ALA A 108 5.20 12.89 10.58
CA ALA A 108 4.12 13.72 11.13
C ALA A 108 3.66 14.84 10.16
N ASN A 109 4.58 15.40 9.38
CA ASN A 109 4.36 16.57 8.52
C ASN A 109 4.80 16.35 7.06
N GLY A 110 4.97 15.10 6.61
CA GLY A 110 5.30 14.79 5.23
C GLY A 110 5.63 13.32 5.04
N ALA A 111 6.54 13.02 4.11
CA ALA A 111 7.09 11.69 3.92
C ALA A 111 8.57 11.77 3.55
N ILE A 112 9.30 10.69 3.81
CA ILE A 112 10.63 10.44 3.26
C ILE A 112 10.54 9.27 2.29
N TYR A 113 11.16 9.41 1.11
CA TYR A 113 11.08 8.44 0.03
C TYR A 113 12.33 8.56 -0.85
N ALA A 114 12.64 7.49 -1.58
CA ALA A 114 13.65 7.53 -2.64
C ALA A 114 13.02 8.05 -3.94
N ALA A 115 13.78 8.82 -4.72
CA ALA A 115 13.35 9.31 -6.02
C ALA A 115 14.44 9.10 -7.07
N PHE A 116 14.01 8.91 -8.31
CA PHE A 116 14.89 8.87 -9.46
C PHE A 116 15.32 10.29 -9.85
N THR A 117 16.53 10.41 -10.38
CA THR A 117 16.96 11.61 -11.13
C THR A 117 17.32 11.18 -12.53
N GLU A 118 16.96 12.00 -13.52
CA GLU A 118 17.56 11.87 -14.85
C GLU A 118 19.04 12.26 -14.73
N LEU A 119 19.90 11.54 -15.44
CA LEU A 119 21.29 11.91 -15.64
C LEU A 119 21.37 12.58 -17.01
N ASP A 120 22.17 13.65 -17.10
CA ASP A 120 22.55 14.20 -18.40
C ASP A 120 23.42 13.16 -19.14
N ASP A 121 23.36 13.20 -20.47
CA ASP A 121 24.21 12.37 -21.35
C ASP A 121 25.71 12.68 -21.19
#